data_AF-A0A4Y8C8Y8-F1
#
_entry.id   AF-A0A4Y8C8Y8-F1
#
_cell.length_a   1.000
_cell.length_b   1.000
_cell.length_c   1.000
_cell.angle_alpha   90.00
_cell.angle_beta   90.00
_cell.angle_gamma   90.00
#
_symmetry.space_group_name_H-M   'P 1'
#
loop_
_entity.id
_entity.type
_entity.pdbx_description
1 polymer ?
#
loop_
_entity_poly.entity_id
_entity_poly.type
_entity_poly.pdbx_seq_one_letter_code
_entity_poly.pdbx_strand_id
1 'polypeptide(L)'
;MNLQPLQIGKHTIKYPIFQGGMGLGISWDRLASAVSLNGGLGIISSVGTGYYEERKYASKELNAKPYGSENFYSRKGLQALINNARKVCGDAP
;
A
#
# COMPACT_ATOMS: atom_id res chain seq x y z
N MET A 1 11.85 21.97 14.42
CA MET A 1 10.93 22.38 13.33
C MET A 1 9.53 21.93 13.70
N ASN A 2 8.54 22.81 13.68
CA ASN A 2 7.14 22.45 13.93
C ASN A 2 6.41 22.38 12.59
N LEU A 3 6.19 21.18 12.07
CA LEU A 3 5.45 20.99 10.82
C LEU A 3 3.96 21.17 11.09
N GLN A 4 3.31 22.08 10.37
CA GLN A 4 1.87 22.30 10.51
C GLN A 4 1.09 21.12 9.91
N PRO A 5 -0.01 20.67 10.55
CA PRO A 5 -0.88 19.65 9.97
C PRO A 5 -1.41 20.07 8.60
N LEU A 6 -1.57 19.11 7.70
CA LEU A 6 -2.06 19.34 6.33
C LEU A 6 -3.43 18.68 6.13
N GLN A 7 -4.39 19.44 5.61
CA GLN A 7 -5.70 18.93 5.24
C GLN A 7 -5.72 18.51 3.77
N ILE A 8 -6.14 17.27 3.48
CA ILE A 8 -6.39 16.78 2.13
C ILE A 8 -7.77 16.11 2.10
N GLY A 9 -8.74 16.77 1.45
CA GLY A 9 -10.13 16.31 1.42
C GLY A 9 -10.69 16.13 2.84
N LYS A 10 -11.08 14.91 3.19
CA LYS A 10 -11.60 14.56 4.53
C LYS A 10 -10.52 14.21 5.56
N HIS A 11 -9.26 14.10 5.16
CA HIS A 11 -8.19 13.63 6.03
C HIS A 11 -7.33 14.78 6.53
N THR A 12 -7.04 14.77 7.83
CA THR A 12 -6.04 15.65 8.47
C THR A 12 -4.78 14.84 8.72
N ILE A 13 -3.68 15.21 8.07
CA ILE A 13 -2.38 14.58 8.23
C ILE A 13 -1.62 15.34 9.32
N LYS A 14 -1.40 14.70 10.48
CA LYS A 14 -0.79 15.32 11.67
C LYS A 14 0.64 15.81 11.39
N TYR A 15 1.44 14.95 10.74
CA TYR A 15 2.78 15.28 10.28
C TYR A 15 2.76 15.22 8.77
N PRO A 16 2.95 16.33 8.02
CA PRO A 16 2.92 16.37 6.55
C PRO A 16 4.15 15.67 5.94
N ILE A 17 4.32 14.40 6.29
CA ILE A 17 5.37 13.47 5.92
C ILE A 17 4.68 12.34 5.18
N PHE A 18 5.18 12.08 3.98
CA PHE A 18 4.61 11.16 3.02
C PHE A 18 5.65 10.08 2.80
N GLN A 19 5.29 8.83 3.09
CA GLN A 19 6.15 7.71 2.72
C GLN A 19 5.98 7.45 1.22
N GLY A 20 7.05 7.61 0.43
CA GLY A 20 6.98 7.49 -1.02
C GLY A 20 6.68 6.06 -1.50
N GLY A 21 5.80 5.91 -2.50
CA GLY A 21 5.41 4.59 -3.03
C GLY A 21 6.56 3.84 -3.71
N MET A 22 6.87 2.65 -3.20
CA MET A 22 7.90 1.71 -3.66
C MET A 22 7.29 0.33 -3.95
N GLY A 23 7.49 -0.16 -5.18
CA GLY A 23 6.91 -1.43 -5.65
C GLY A 23 7.54 -2.70 -5.07
N LEU A 24 7.09 -3.86 -5.57
CA LEU A 24 7.66 -5.18 -5.30
C LEU A 24 7.77 -5.52 -3.80
N GLY A 25 6.81 -5.10 -2.99
CA GLY A 25 6.73 -5.49 -1.58
C GLY A 25 7.27 -4.49 -0.57
N ILE A 26 7.88 -3.39 -1.02
CA ILE A 26 8.50 -2.44 -0.10
C ILE A 26 7.45 -1.57 0.61
N SER A 27 6.58 -0.91 -0.15
CA SER A 27 5.51 -0.05 0.41
C SER A 27 4.15 -0.72 0.33
N TRP A 28 3.98 -1.77 1.11
CA TRP A 28 2.74 -2.52 1.20
C TRP A 28 2.04 -2.28 2.53
N ASP A 29 1.09 -3.13 2.85
CA ASP A 29 0.20 -3.05 4.01
C ASP A 29 0.95 -2.72 5.31
N ARG A 30 2.06 -3.40 5.60
CA ARG A 30 2.81 -3.20 6.85
C ARG A 30 3.43 -1.82 6.98
N LEU A 31 4.22 -1.38 5.98
CA LEU A 31 4.92 -0.09 6.04
C LEU A 31 3.93 1.08 5.94
N ALA A 32 3.02 1.03 4.96
CA ALA A 32 2.06 2.10 4.74
C ALA A 32 1.14 2.27 5.95
N SER A 33 0.60 1.19 6.52
CA SER A 33 -0.25 1.30 7.71
C SER A 33 0.49 1.79 8.94
N ALA A 34 1.75 1.39 9.14
CA ALA A 34 2.56 1.90 10.25
C ALA A 34 2.79 3.42 10.13
N VAL A 35 3.02 3.93 8.93
CA VAL A 35 3.17 5.37 8.68
C VAL A 35 1.85 6.11 8.99
N SER A 36 0.74 5.61 8.45
CA SER A 36 -0.60 6.16 8.70
C SER A 36 -0.95 6.17 10.20
N LEU A 37 -0.68 5.07 10.90
CA LEU A 37 -0.93 4.92 12.34
C LEU A 37 -0.14 5.95 13.18
N ASN A 38 1.06 6.32 12.73
CA ASN A 38 1.91 7.31 13.40
C ASN A 38 1.63 8.76 12.96
N GLY A 39 0.61 9.00 12.15
CA GLY A 39 0.15 10.34 11.78
C GLY A 39 0.80 10.95 10.53
N GLY A 40 1.57 10.16 9.77
CA GLY A 40 1.98 10.49 8.40
C GLY A 40 0.97 9.98 7.36
N LEU A 41 1.27 10.17 6.08
CA LEU A 41 0.50 9.56 4.98
C LEU A 41 1.25 8.34 4.43
N GLY A 42 0.67 7.15 4.62
CA GLY A 42 1.17 5.90 4.05
C GLY A 42 0.72 5.72 2.60
N ILE A 43 1.63 5.26 1.72
CA ILE A 43 1.32 5.04 0.30
C ILE A 43 1.56 3.58 -0.05
N ILE A 44 0.50 2.90 -0.53
CA ILE A 44 0.60 1.53 -1.04
C ILE A 44 0.93 1.56 -2.54
N SER A 45 2.01 0.89 -2.94
CA SER A 45 2.34 0.71 -4.36
C SER A 45 1.59 -0.48 -4.97
N SER A 46 0.93 -0.25 -6.11
CA SER A 46 0.29 -1.30 -6.92
C SER A 46 1.28 -2.13 -7.75
N VAL A 47 2.54 -1.68 -7.83
CA VAL A 47 3.58 -2.35 -8.63
C VAL A 47 3.93 -3.68 -7.98
N GLY A 48 3.67 -4.78 -8.70
CA GLY A 48 4.03 -6.12 -8.26
C GLY A 48 3.07 -6.72 -7.23
N THR A 49 1.85 -6.18 -7.05
CA THR A 49 0.84 -6.79 -6.16
C THR A 49 0.47 -8.22 -6.56
N GLY A 50 0.77 -8.62 -7.80
CA GLY A 50 0.74 -10.00 -8.24
C GLY A 50 1.63 -10.97 -7.48
N TYR A 51 2.68 -10.49 -6.80
CA TYR A 51 3.57 -11.30 -5.99
C TYR A 51 3.13 -11.41 -4.53
N TYR A 52 2.08 -10.68 -4.12
CA TYR A 52 1.62 -10.68 -2.75
C TYR A 52 1.10 -12.06 -2.32
N GLU A 53 1.40 -12.44 -1.07
CA GLU A 53 1.10 -13.77 -0.49
C GLU A 53 1.45 -14.92 -1.45
N GLU A 54 2.73 -15.00 -1.85
CA GLU A 54 3.23 -16.08 -2.71
C GLU A 54 2.50 -16.20 -4.05
N ARG A 55 2.05 -15.07 -4.61
CA ARG A 55 1.32 -14.98 -5.90
C ARG A 55 -0.09 -15.54 -5.87
N LYS A 56 -0.69 -15.74 -4.69
CA LYS A 56 -2.09 -16.18 -4.52
C LYS A 56 -3.12 -15.35 -5.30
N TYR A 57 -2.80 -14.10 -5.62
CA TYR A 57 -3.67 -13.18 -6.34
C TYR A 57 -3.37 -13.04 -7.84
N ALA A 58 -2.43 -13.82 -8.38
CA ALA A 58 -2.19 -13.96 -9.81
C ALA A 58 -3.04 -15.10 -10.37
N SER A 59 -3.71 -14.87 -11.50
CA SER A 59 -4.53 -15.88 -12.18
C SER A 59 -3.74 -16.68 -13.21
N LYS A 60 -2.64 -16.11 -13.73
CA LYS A 60 -1.72 -16.77 -14.65
C LYS A 60 -0.28 -16.50 -14.25
N GLU A 61 0.54 -17.54 -14.28
CA GLU A 61 1.96 -17.49 -13.98
C GLU A 61 2.77 -18.11 -15.12
N LEU A 62 3.97 -17.57 -15.33
CA LEU A 62 4.97 -18.13 -16.23
C LEU A 62 6.32 -18.10 -15.51
N ASN A 63 6.99 -19.25 -15.38
CA ASN A 63 8.28 -19.37 -14.68
C ASN A 63 8.26 -18.75 -13.27
N ALA A 64 7.21 -19.05 -12.49
CA ALA A 64 6.99 -18.51 -11.14
C ALA A 64 6.91 -16.96 -11.09
N LYS A 65 6.49 -16.33 -12.18
CA LYS A 65 6.24 -14.88 -12.23
C LYS A 65 4.81 -14.62 -12.71
N PRO A 66 4.09 -13.65 -12.14
CA PRO A 66 2.79 -13.20 -12.65
C PRO A 66 2.92 -12.84 -14.13
N TYR A 67 2.14 -13.50 -14.98
CA TYR A 67 2.24 -13.34 -16.42
C TYR A 67 1.36 -12.19 -16.91
N GLY A 68 1.97 -11.21 -17.56
CA GLY A 68 1.26 -10.04 -18.09
C GLY A 68 0.85 -9.02 -17.04
N SER A 69 0.45 -7.84 -17.51
CA SER A 69 0.19 -6.67 -16.67
C SER A 69 -0.92 -6.89 -15.66
N GLU A 70 -1.98 -7.62 -16.02
CA GLU A 70 -3.13 -7.84 -15.12
C GLU A 70 -2.77 -8.67 -13.90
N ASN A 71 -1.85 -9.63 -14.07
CA ASN A 71 -1.38 -10.45 -12.96
C ASN A 71 -0.29 -9.72 -12.18
N PHE A 72 0.62 -9.00 -12.85
CA PHE A 72 1.67 -8.22 -12.17
C PHE A 72 1.10 -7.08 -11.31
N TYR A 73 0.10 -6.35 -11.82
CA TYR A 73 -0.66 -5.31 -11.12
C TYR A 73 -2.00 -5.85 -10.61
N SER A 74 -1.99 -7.03 -9.97
CA SER A 74 -3.21 -7.69 -9.51
C SER A 74 -4.11 -6.78 -8.66
N ARG A 75 -5.32 -6.51 -9.15
CA ARG A 75 -6.36 -5.78 -8.43
C ARG A 75 -6.74 -6.47 -7.13
N LYS A 76 -6.82 -7.81 -7.14
CA LYS A 76 -7.15 -8.61 -5.95
C LYS A 76 -6.05 -8.49 -4.89
N GLY A 77 -4.79 -8.53 -5.31
CA GLY A 77 -3.64 -8.33 -4.42
C GLY A 77 -3.64 -6.92 -3.81
N LEU A 78 -3.90 -5.89 -4.63
CA LEU A 78 -4.03 -4.51 -4.13
C LEU A 78 -5.16 -4.36 -3.11
N GLN A 79 -6.33 -4.95 -3.36
CA GLN A 79 -7.43 -4.90 -2.41
C GLN A 79 -7.09 -5.60 -1.09
N ALA A 80 -6.42 -6.74 -1.14
CA ALA A 80 -5.98 -7.47 0.05
C ALA A 80 -5.00 -6.62 0.89
N LEU A 81 -4.04 -5.97 0.23
CA LEU A 81 -3.11 -5.03 0.87
C LEU A 81 -3.82 -3.87 1.56
N ILE A 82 -4.77 -3.23 0.88
CA ILE A 82 -5.57 -2.14 1.46
C ILE A 82 -6.34 -2.65 2.68
N ASN A 83 -7.01 -3.79 2.57
CA ASN A 83 -7.79 -4.36 3.66
C ASN A 83 -6.90 -4.68 4.87
N ASN A 84 -5.71 -5.24 4.65
CA ASN A 84 -4.77 -5.55 5.73
C ASN A 84 -4.17 -4.28 6.36
N ALA A 85 -3.88 -3.26 5.55
CA ALA A 85 -3.42 -1.96 6.07
C ALA A 85 -4.49 -1.34 6.99
N ARG A 86 -5.76 -1.36 6.56
CA ARG A 86 -6.89 -0.82 7.32
C ARG A 86 -7.12 -1.53 8.66
N LYS A 87 -6.76 -2.81 8.80
CA LYS A 87 -6.79 -3.50 10.10
C LYS A 87 -5.83 -2.88 11.13
N VAL A 88 -4.77 -2.22 10.67
CA VAL A 88 -3.74 -1.62 11.54
C VAL A 88 -4.00 -0.13 11.75
N CYS A 89 -4.23 0.62 10.67
CA CYS A 89 -4.35 2.08 10.74
C CYS A 89 -5.81 2.58 10.83
N GLY A 90 -6.81 1.71 10.72
CA GLY A 90 -8.22 2.11 10.71
C GLY A 90 -8.52 3.11 9.60
N ASP A 91 -9.16 4.22 9.95
CA ASP A 91 -9.49 5.30 9.01
C ASP A 91 -8.38 6.36 8.86
N ALA A 92 -7.21 6.15 9.49
CA ALA A 92 -6.08 7.05 9.34
C ALA A 92 -5.65 7.18 7.87
N PRO A 93 -5.21 8.37 7.43
CA PRO A 93 -4.86 8.66 6.04
C PRO A 93 -3.83 7.69 5.46
#